data_AF-A0A8R1EH00-F1
#
_entry.id   AF-A0A8R1EH00-F1
#
_cell.length_a   1.000
_cell.length_b   1.000
_cell.length_c   1.000
_cell.angle_alpha   90.00
_cell.angle_beta   90.00
_cell.angle_gamma   90.00
#
_symmetry.space_group_name_H-M   'P 1'
#
loop_
_entity.id
_entity.type
_entity.pdbx_description
1 polymer ?
#
loop_
_entity_poly.entity_id
_entity_poly.type
_entity_poly.pdbx_seq_one_letter_code
_entity_poly.pdbx_strand_id
1 'polypeptide(L)'
;MKAANYLADPSIEFLVCNEDTTFPGPVPGMILPETGPWSAAIQNVSGRRPDTVFGKPHRQMGDFLKSRVDPERFDAKRTVMFGDRLDTDMMFGKNNG
;
A
#
# COMPACT_ATOMS: atom_id res chain seq x y z
N MET A 1 -1.17 22.50 5.12
CA MET A 1 -0.78 21.28 4.36
C MET A 1 -1.69 21.17 3.13
N LYS A 2 -1.16 21.20 1.89
CA LYS A 2 -1.99 21.31 0.66
C LYS A 2 -2.99 20.15 0.49
N ALA A 3 -2.54 18.91 0.68
CA ALA A 3 -3.40 17.72 0.59
C ALA A 3 -4.59 17.76 1.56
N ALA A 4 -4.34 18.07 2.84
CA ALA A 4 -5.41 18.15 3.84
C ALA A 4 -6.47 19.21 3.51
N ASN A 5 -6.08 20.34 2.91
CA ASN A 5 -7.04 21.37 2.47
C ASN A 5 -7.92 20.87 1.31
N TYR A 6 -7.39 20.08 0.38
CA TYR A 6 -8.23 19.46 -0.66
C TYR A 6 -9.18 18.42 -0.07
N LEU A 7 -8.70 17.64 0.89
CA LEU A 7 -9.50 16.60 1.57
C LEU A 7 -10.62 17.15 2.46
N ALA A 8 -10.69 18.47 2.68
CA ALA A 8 -11.84 19.12 3.31
C ALA A 8 -13.11 19.00 2.45
N ASP A 9 -12.96 18.87 1.13
CA ASP A 9 -14.05 18.48 0.24
C ASP A 9 -14.21 16.95 0.27
N PRO A 10 -15.35 16.43 0.75
CA PRO A 10 -15.58 14.98 0.84
C PRO A 10 -15.69 14.29 -0.52
N SER A 11 -15.87 15.03 -1.63
CA SER A 11 -15.90 14.46 -2.98
C SER A 11 -14.52 14.12 -3.54
N ILE A 12 -13.44 14.64 -2.92
CA ILE A 12 -12.07 14.36 -3.32
C ILE A 12 -11.62 13.02 -2.75
N GLU A 13 -11.17 12.11 -3.61
CA GLU A 13 -10.62 10.83 -3.17
C GLU A 13 -9.26 10.98 -2.48
N PHE A 14 -9.08 10.28 -1.37
CA PHE A 14 -7.82 10.15 -0.68
C PHE A 14 -7.14 8.83 -1.06
N LEU A 15 -6.17 8.94 -1.95
CA LEU A 15 -5.42 7.82 -2.50
C LEU A 15 -3.99 7.76 -1.94
N VAL A 16 -3.56 6.57 -1.52
CA VAL A 16 -2.22 6.34 -0.95
C VAL A 16 -1.54 5.16 -1.65
N CYS A 17 -0.27 5.32 -2.02
CA CYS A 17 0.49 4.28 -2.72
C CYS A 17 0.75 3.06 -1.82
N ASN A 18 1.31 3.27 -0.63
CA ASN A 18 1.52 2.28 0.41
C ASN A 18 1.56 2.99 1.78
N GLU A 19 1.52 2.22 2.86
CA GLU A 19 1.65 2.75 4.22
C GLU A 19 2.93 2.29 4.91
N ASP A 20 3.97 1.93 4.14
CA ASP A 20 5.26 1.54 4.69
C ASP A 20 5.88 2.72 5.47
N THR A 21 6.39 2.42 6.67
CA THR A 21 6.89 3.44 7.59
C THR A 21 8.25 3.97 7.17
N THR A 22 9.11 3.08 6.68
CA THR A 22 10.51 3.37 6.34
C THR A 22 10.92 2.59 5.11
N PHE A 23 11.80 3.17 4.29
CA PHE A 23 12.42 2.46 3.18
C PHE A 23 13.94 2.30 3.40
N PRO A 24 14.56 1.22 2.90
CA PRO A 24 16.01 1.04 2.97
C PRO A 24 16.69 2.07 2.07
N GLY A 25 17.25 3.10 2.70
CA GLY A 25 17.99 4.16 2.02
C GLY A 25 19.37 3.72 1.51
N PRO A 26 20.05 4.58 0.71
CA PRO A 26 21.38 4.27 0.17
C PRO A 26 22.48 4.21 1.24
N VAL A 27 22.22 4.67 2.46
CA VAL A 27 23.18 4.69 3.58
C VAL A 27 22.76 3.66 4.63
N PRO A 28 23.57 2.63 4.90
CA PRO A 28 23.27 1.63 5.92
C PRO A 28 23.04 2.25 7.30
N GLY A 29 21.99 1.80 7.99
CA GLY A 29 21.61 2.29 9.32
C GLY A 29 20.88 3.63 9.35
N MET A 30 20.73 4.31 8.20
CA MET A 30 19.94 5.53 8.11
C MET A 30 18.45 5.20 8.01
N ILE A 31 17.65 5.78 8.91
CA ILE A 31 16.20 5.65 8.89
C ILE A 31 15.63 6.76 8.01
N LEU A 32 14.98 6.37 6.91
CA LEU A 32 14.30 7.30 6.01
C LEU A 32 12.80 7.03 6.00
N PRO A 33 11.95 8.07 6.11
CA PRO A 33 10.51 7.89 6.02
C PRO A 33 10.12 7.51 4.60
N GLU A 34 9.21 6.55 4.46
CA GLU A 34 8.54 6.27 3.19
C GLU A 34 7.15 6.95 3.15
N THR A 35 6.16 6.38 2.47
CA THR A 35 4.85 7.00 2.25
C THR A 35 3.99 7.00 3.51
N GLY A 36 4.14 5.99 4.38
CA GLY A 36 3.34 5.80 5.60
C GLY A 36 3.33 7.01 6.54
N PRO A 37 4.49 7.58 6.94
CA PRO A 37 4.52 8.75 7.82
C PRO A 37 3.85 9.99 7.21
N TRP A 38 3.98 10.20 5.90
CA TRP A 38 3.30 11.29 5.20
C TRP A 38 1.78 11.06 5.14
N SER A 39 1.35 9.84 4.84
CA SER A 39 -0.05 9.43 4.89
C SER A 39 -0.63 9.65 6.29
N ALA A 40 0.05 9.18 7.34
CA ALA A 40 -0.39 9.33 8.72
C ALA A 40 -0.53 10.80 9.14
N ALA A 41 0.40 11.67 8.73
CA ALA A 41 0.31 13.10 8.98
C ALA A 41 -0.92 13.74 8.29
N ILE A 42 -1.18 13.37 7.04
CA ILE A 42 -2.37 13.84 6.30
C ILE A 42 -3.65 13.32 6.94
N GLN A 43 -3.70 12.05 7.33
CA GLN A 43 -4.85 11.46 8.02
C GLN A 43 -5.14 12.16 9.35
N ASN A 44 -4.10 12.45 10.13
CA ASN A 44 -4.23 13.13 11.41
C ASN A 44 -4.79 14.55 11.25
N VAL A 45 -4.27 15.32 10.29
CA VAL A 45 -4.68 16.72 10.08
C VAL A 45 -6.04 16.84 9.39
N SER A 46 -6.34 15.96 8.41
CA SER A 46 -7.60 16.00 7.66
C SER A 46 -8.77 15.32 8.39
N GLY A 47 -8.50 14.45 9.37
CA GLY A 47 -9.50 13.59 10.00
C GLY A 47 -10.04 12.49 9.07
N ARG A 48 -9.50 12.35 7.86
CA ARG A 48 -9.90 11.33 6.88
C ARG A 48 -8.93 10.16 6.84
N ARG A 49 -9.46 8.97 6.57
CA ARG A 49 -8.66 7.79 6.19
C ARG A 49 -8.55 7.71 4.67
N PRO A 50 -7.49 7.07 4.12
CA PRO A 50 -7.41 6.81 2.69
C PRO A 50 -8.62 5.99 2.24
N ASP A 51 -9.24 6.40 1.15
CA ASP A 51 -10.32 5.64 0.50
C ASP A 51 -9.74 4.39 -0.18
N THR A 52 -8.48 4.48 -0.63
CA THR A 52 -7.73 3.34 -1.17
C THR A 52 -6.26 3.46 -0.85
N VAL A 53 -5.71 2.34 -0.36
CA VAL A 53 -4.27 2.09 -0.30
C VAL A 53 -3.97 1.03 -1.36
N PHE A 54 -3.09 1.34 -2.31
CA PHE A 54 -2.83 0.45 -3.43
C PHE A 54 -1.90 -0.70 -3.07
N GLY A 55 -0.89 -0.44 -2.24
CA GLY A 55 0.18 -1.37 -1.90
C GLY A 55 -0.25 -2.52 -1.00
N LYS A 56 0.68 -3.41 -0.71
CA LYS A 56 0.48 -4.54 0.21
C LYS A 56 -0.03 -4.05 1.58
N PRO A 57 -0.91 -4.80 2.25
CA PRO A 57 -1.46 -6.10 1.87
C PRO A 57 -2.80 -6.02 1.10
N HIS A 58 -3.09 -4.87 0.48
CA HIS A 58 -4.41 -4.55 -0.06
C HIS A 58 -4.72 -5.27 -1.37
N ARG A 59 -6.03 -5.43 -1.63
CA ARG A 59 -6.57 -6.19 -2.75
C ARG A 59 -6.28 -5.53 -4.11
N GLN A 60 -6.19 -4.21 -4.15
CA GLN A 60 -5.95 -3.42 -5.36
C GLN A 60 -4.66 -3.86 -6.08
N MET A 61 -3.56 -4.07 -5.34
CA MET A 61 -2.33 -4.63 -5.91
C MET A 61 -2.53 -6.07 -6.41
N GLY A 62 -3.24 -6.91 -5.65
CA GLY A 62 -3.49 -8.31 -6.02
C GLY A 62 -4.31 -8.44 -7.31
N ASP A 63 -5.39 -7.68 -7.41
CA ASP A 63 -6.26 -7.65 -8.59
C ASP A 63 -5.50 -7.06 -9.80
N PHE A 64 -4.69 -6.03 -9.58
CA PHE A 64 -3.80 -5.50 -10.62
C PHE A 64 -2.85 -6.58 -11.13
N LEU A 65 -2.09 -7.26 -10.26
CA LEU A 65 -1.14 -8.31 -10.66
C LEU A 65 -1.84 -9.45 -11.41
N LYS A 66 -3.01 -9.92 -10.94
CA LYS A 66 -3.81 -10.95 -11.61
C LYS A 66 -4.27 -10.54 -13.00
N SER A 67 -4.55 -9.24 -13.22
CA SER A 67 -4.92 -8.73 -14.54
C SER A 67 -3.75 -8.71 -15.55
N ARG A 68 -2.50 -8.84 -15.09
CA ARG A 68 -1.28 -8.77 -15.92
C ARG A 68 -0.73 -10.13 -16.31
N VAL A 69 -1.31 -11.20 -15.78
CA VAL A 69 -0.94 -12.58 -16.11
C VAL A 69 -2.02 -13.22 -16.97
N ASP A 70 -1.63 -14.22 -17.76
CA ASP A 70 -2.56 -15.02 -18.54
C ASP A 70 -3.48 -15.81 -17.57
N PRO A 71 -4.80 -15.56 -17.57
CA PRO A 71 -5.72 -16.23 -16.65
C PRO A 71 -5.82 -17.74 -16.88
N GLU A 72 -5.45 -18.24 -18.07
CA GLU A 72 -5.41 -19.68 -18.33
C GLU A 72 -4.17 -20.35 -17.72
N ARG A 73 -3.14 -19.57 -17.39
CA ARG A 73 -1.87 -20.06 -16.82
C ARG A 73 -1.69 -19.72 -15.35
N PHE A 74 -2.51 -18.84 -14.80
CA PHE A 74 -2.44 -18.44 -13.40
C PHE A 74 -3.33 -19.32 -12.52
N ASP A 75 -2.72 -20.02 -11.57
CA ASP A 75 -3.42 -20.76 -10.52
C ASP A 75 -2.93 -20.26 -9.15
N ALA A 76 -3.81 -19.61 -8.40
CA ALA A 76 -3.51 -19.13 -7.05
C ALA A 76 -3.06 -20.27 -6.12
N LYS A 77 -3.62 -21.49 -6.27
CA LYS A 77 -3.23 -22.65 -5.44
C LYS A 77 -1.81 -23.14 -5.70
N ARG A 78 -1.20 -22.73 -6.81
CA ARG A 78 0.16 -23.07 -7.22
C ARG A 78 1.07 -21.86 -7.28
N THR A 79 0.61 -20.71 -6.80
CA THR A 79 1.36 -19.47 -6.70
C THR A 79 1.86 -19.32 -5.27
N VAL A 80 3.06 -18.77 -5.10
CA VAL A 80 3.66 -18.53 -3.78
C VAL A 80 4.13 -17.08 -3.70
N MET A 81 3.80 -16.43 -2.58
CA MET A 81 4.32 -15.11 -2.24
C MET A 81 5.67 -15.27 -1.51
N PHE A 82 6.68 -14.52 -1.95
CA PHE A 82 7.96 -14.41 -1.26
C PHE A 82 8.14 -12.98 -0.74
N GLY A 83 8.53 -12.85 0.51
CA GLY A 83 8.84 -11.56 1.14
C GLY A 83 9.33 -11.73 2.57
N ASP A 84 9.80 -10.64 3.15
CA ASP A 84 10.49 -10.61 4.44
C ASP A 84 9.62 -10.05 5.56
N ARG A 85 8.50 -9.39 5.24
CA ARG A 85 7.62 -8.74 6.21
C ARG A 85 6.29 -9.45 6.41
N LEU A 86 5.93 -9.65 7.68
CA LEU A 86 4.68 -10.31 8.06
C LEU A 86 3.45 -9.45 7.78
N ASP A 87 3.55 -8.15 8.03
CA ASP A 87 2.46 -7.17 7.95
C ASP A 87 2.14 -6.73 6.52
N THR A 88 3.10 -6.87 5.59
CA THR A 88 2.90 -6.57 4.18
C THR A 88 2.91 -7.82 3.32
N ASP A 89 4.04 -8.52 3.16
CA ASP A 89 4.17 -9.63 2.21
C ASP A 89 3.33 -10.85 2.58
N MET A 90 3.49 -11.35 3.81
CA MET A 90 2.79 -12.56 4.24
C MET A 90 1.29 -12.29 4.35
N MET A 91 0.91 -11.12 4.85
CA MET A 91 -0.49 -10.68 4.86
C MET A 91 -1.03 -10.49 3.44
N PHE A 92 -0.24 -9.98 2.50
CA PHE A 92 -0.63 -9.85 1.09
C PHE A 92 -0.92 -11.21 0.47
N GLY A 93 0.00 -12.17 0.61
CA GLY A 93 -0.22 -13.55 0.13
C GLY A 93 -1.49 -14.15 0.74
N LYS A 94 -1.64 -14.07 2.06
CA LYS A 94 -2.83 -14.54 2.77
C LYS A 94 -4.14 -13.91 2.27
N ASN A 95 -4.14 -12.60 2.03
CA ASN A 95 -5.34 -11.86 1.64
C ASN A 95 -5.68 -12.01 0.16
N ASN A 96 -4.70 -12.33 -0.69
CA ASN A 96 -4.84 -12.27 -2.15
C ASN A 96 -4.74 -13.64 -2.84
N GLY A 97 -4.48 -14.72 -2.10
CA GLY A 97 -4.48 -16.09 -2.62
C GLY A 97 -3.10 -16.70 -2.61
#